data_AF-A0Q056-F1
#
_entry.id   AF-A0Q056-F1
#
_cell.length_a   1.000
_cell.length_b   1.000
_cell.length_c   1.000
_cell.angle_alpha   90.00
_cell.angle_beta   90.00
_cell.angle_gamma   90.00
#
_symmetry.space_group_name_H-M   'P 1'
#
loop_
_entity.id
_entity.type
_entity.pdbx_description
1 polymer ?
#
loop_
_entity_poly.entity_id
_entity_poly.type
_entity_poly.pdbx_seq_one_letter_code
_entity_poly.pdbx_strand_id
1 'polypeptide(L)'
;MIVTNKNNMGVSGNNALAPEKVPQIVTEEKTYEELQRSKKQYIRKSKQRAIKQKVSALKLIAIGFAAAFFLIYRYSLIYNMEKDIIEVKKQISNVNAENENLKIGLLKYDNIKLIEEKSEKELNMVPKSSTNVQYIDLYKNNFKDISVSEEKTKNNILKKIKEILF
;
A
#
# COMPACT_ATOMS: atom_id res chain seq x y z
N MET A 1 13.91 -45.90 103.95
CA MET A 1 14.99 -46.87 104.18
C MET A 1 14.88 -47.94 103.11
N ILE A 2 15.78 -47.93 102.12
CA ILE A 2 15.75 -48.87 100.99
C ILE A 2 16.72 -50.00 101.34
N VAL A 3 16.20 -51.21 101.45
CA VAL A 3 17.01 -52.43 101.58
C VAL A 3 17.07 -53.06 100.19
N THR A 4 18.24 -53.00 99.56
CA THR A 4 18.51 -53.67 98.28
C THR A 4 18.88 -55.13 98.54
N ASN A 5 18.08 -56.06 98.01
CA ASN A 5 18.47 -57.47 97.92
C ASN A 5 19.36 -57.66 96.68
N LYS A 6 20.54 -58.25 96.90
CA LYS A 6 21.69 -58.32 95.99
C LYS A 6 21.68 -59.50 95.02
N ASN A 7 20.63 -60.32 94.98
CA ASN A 7 20.63 -61.55 94.18
C ASN A 7 19.35 -61.70 93.33
N ASN A 8 19.25 -60.96 92.23
CA ASN A 8 18.69 -61.46 90.98
C ASN A 8 19.00 -60.48 89.84
N MET A 9 19.94 -60.92 89.01
CA MET A 9 20.42 -60.24 87.81
C MET A 9 19.28 -60.04 86.80
N GLY A 10 19.00 -58.76 86.53
CA GLY A 10 18.85 -58.18 85.20
C GLY A 10 17.99 -58.92 84.18
N VAL A 11 16.70 -58.62 84.16
CA VAL A 11 15.96 -58.47 82.90
C VAL A 11 15.27 -57.12 82.93
N SER A 12 15.92 -56.11 82.34
CA SER A 12 15.28 -54.85 81.96
C SER A 12 14.72 -55.05 80.56
N GLY A 13 13.45 -55.44 80.49
CA GLY A 13 12.67 -55.50 79.26
C GLY A 13 11.39 -54.72 79.44
N ASN A 14 10.91 -54.08 78.38
CA ASN A 14 9.59 -53.47 78.37
C ASN A 14 8.53 -54.59 78.35
N ASN A 15 7.78 -54.79 79.44
CA ASN A 15 6.63 -55.71 79.52
C ASN A 15 5.37 -55.11 78.85
N ALA A 16 5.53 -54.45 77.70
CA ALA A 16 4.38 -54.04 76.92
C ALA A 16 3.78 -55.30 76.26
N LEU A 17 2.69 -55.80 76.86
CA LEU A 17 1.81 -56.81 76.24
C LEU A 17 1.51 -56.34 74.82
N ALA A 18 1.79 -57.19 73.84
CA ALA A 18 1.45 -56.91 72.45
C ALA A 18 -0.07 -56.58 72.39
N PRO A 19 -0.47 -55.44 71.81
CA PRO A 19 -1.87 -55.07 71.78
C PRO A 19 -2.66 -56.16 71.06
N GLU A 20 -3.77 -56.58 71.66
CA GLU A 20 -4.70 -57.54 71.06
C GLU A 20 -5.20 -56.96 69.75
N LYS A 21 -4.75 -57.54 68.64
CA LYS A 21 -5.23 -57.17 67.31
C LYS A 21 -6.65 -57.67 67.17
N VAL A 22 -7.61 -56.81 67.46
CA VAL A 22 -9.00 -57.02 67.05
C VAL A 22 -8.98 -57.09 65.52
N PRO A 23 -9.31 -58.23 64.88
CA PRO A 23 -9.39 -58.28 63.43
C PRO A 23 -10.52 -57.34 63.03
N GLN A 24 -10.16 -56.19 62.45
CA GLN A 24 -11.13 -55.37 61.74
C GLN A 24 -11.58 -56.19 60.54
N ILE A 25 -12.74 -56.85 60.67
CA ILE A 25 -13.48 -57.45 59.55
C ILE A 25 -14.08 -56.29 58.74
N VAL A 26 -13.24 -55.39 58.25
CA VAL A 26 -13.61 -54.49 57.17
C VAL A 26 -13.35 -55.33 55.93
N THR A 27 -14.43 -55.76 55.29
CA THR A 27 -14.42 -56.61 54.09
C THR A 27 -13.30 -56.13 53.15
N GLU A 28 -12.21 -56.88 53.03
CA GLU A 28 -11.01 -56.46 52.28
C GLU A 28 -11.36 -56.06 50.84
N GLU A 29 -12.44 -56.62 50.29
CA GLU A 29 -13.03 -56.27 49.00
C GLU A 29 -13.47 -54.80 48.90
N LYS A 30 -14.11 -54.22 49.93
CA LYS A 30 -14.56 -52.82 49.90
C LYS A 30 -13.37 -51.86 49.87
N THR A 31 -12.36 -52.16 50.68
CA THR A 31 -11.10 -51.40 50.74
C THR A 31 -10.34 -51.50 49.41
N TYR A 32 -10.34 -52.68 48.78
CA TYR A 32 -9.71 -52.91 47.49
C TYR A 32 -10.43 -52.20 46.34
N GLU A 33 -11.76 -52.22 46.30
CA GLU A 33 -12.55 -51.48 45.31
C GLU A 33 -12.31 -49.97 45.39
N GLU A 34 -12.29 -49.39 46.59
CA GLU A 34 -12.00 -47.96 46.77
C GLU A 34 -10.58 -47.59 46.31
N LEU A 35 -9.61 -48.47 46.57
CA LEU A 35 -8.24 -48.34 46.08
C LEU A 35 -8.15 -48.40 44.54
N GLN A 36 -8.92 -49.27 43.90
CA GLN A 36 -9.00 -49.33 42.44
C GLN A 36 -9.68 -48.09 41.84
N ARG A 37 -10.78 -47.62 42.46
CA ARG A 37 -11.49 -46.41 42.03
C ARG A 37 -10.59 -45.17 42.15
N SER A 38 -9.87 -45.02 43.26
CA SER A 38 -8.94 -43.92 43.48
C SER A 38 -7.76 -43.95 42.49
N LYS A 39 -7.17 -45.13 42.22
CA LYS A 39 -6.14 -45.30 41.16
C LYS A 39 -6.67 -44.87 39.78
N LYS A 40 -7.87 -45.32 39.40
CA LYS A 40 -8.47 -44.98 38.10
C LYS A 40 -8.72 -43.48 37.98
N GLN A 41 -9.19 -42.83 39.04
CA GLN A 41 -9.37 -41.37 39.08
C GLN A 41 -8.04 -40.62 39.00
N TYR A 42 -7.00 -41.09 39.70
CA TYR A 42 -5.66 -40.50 39.65
C TYR A 42 -5.07 -40.56 38.24
N ILE A 43 -5.16 -41.71 37.57
CA ILE A 43 -4.69 -41.88 36.17
C ILE A 43 -5.45 -40.93 35.24
N ARG A 44 -6.78 -40.80 35.39
CA ARG A 44 -7.59 -39.87 34.58
C ARG A 44 -7.18 -38.41 34.80
N LYS A 45 -7.01 -37.98 36.06
CA LYS A 45 -6.55 -36.62 36.39
C LYS A 45 -5.14 -36.34 35.87
N SER A 46 -4.23 -37.31 35.99
CA SER A 46 -2.87 -37.21 35.45
C SER A 46 -2.86 -37.02 33.93
N LYS A 47 -3.62 -37.84 33.19
CA LYS A 47 -3.78 -37.69 31.74
C LYS A 47 -4.37 -36.34 31.35
N GLN A 48 -5.42 -35.87 32.05
CA GLN A 48 -6.01 -34.56 31.80
C GLN A 48 -5.02 -33.41 32.05
N ARG A 49 -4.19 -33.49 33.10
CA ARG A 49 -3.14 -32.50 33.37
C ARG A 49 -2.10 -32.47 32.26
N ALA A 50 -1.65 -33.64 31.78
CA ALA A 50 -0.71 -33.72 30.66
C ALA A 50 -1.29 -33.12 29.37
N ILE A 51 -2.56 -33.40 29.06
CA ILE A 51 -3.25 -32.81 27.90
C ILE A 51 -3.35 -31.28 28.05
N LYS A 52 -3.75 -30.77 29.23
CA LYS A 52 -3.84 -29.33 29.48
C LYS A 52 -2.51 -28.62 29.28
N GLN A 53 -1.40 -29.22 29.73
CA GLN A 53 -0.06 -28.66 29.51
C GLN A 53 0.30 -28.60 28.01
N LYS A 54 0.04 -29.68 27.26
CA LYS A 54 0.27 -29.72 25.80
C LYS A 54 -0.56 -28.68 25.06
N VAL A 55 -1.84 -28.54 25.40
CA VAL A 55 -2.73 -27.52 24.80
C VAL A 55 -2.26 -26.10 25.15
N SER A 56 -1.78 -25.87 26.38
CA SER A 56 -1.24 -24.57 26.78
C SER A 56 0.01 -24.21 25.97
N ALA A 57 0.92 -25.17 25.76
CA ALA A 57 2.09 -24.98 24.91
C ALA A 57 1.68 -24.69 23.44
N LEU A 58 0.71 -25.44 22.91
CA LEU A 58 0.21 -25.23 21.56
C LEU A 58 -0.43 -23.85 21.38
N LYS A 59 -1.16 -23.34 22.39
CA LYS A 59 -1.71 -21.98 22.38
C LYS A 59 -0.62 -20.91 22.31
N LEU A 60 0.45 -21.06 23.09
CA LEU A 60 1.59 -20.14 23.05
C LEU A 60 2.25 -20.12 21.67
N ILE A 61 2.47 -21.30 21.08
CA ILE A 61 3.02 -21.41 19.72
C ILE A 61 2.07 -20.77 18.71
N ALA A 62 0.76 -21.01 18.80
CA ALA A 62 -0.23 -20.45 17.89
C ALA A 62 -0.28 -18.92 17.97
N ILE A 63 -0.20 -18.34 19.18
CA ILE A 63 -0.15 -16.89 19.38
C ILE A 63 1.14 -16.31 18.78
N GLY A 64 2.29 -16.95 19.02
CA GLY A 64 3.56 -16.53 18.43
C GLY A 64 3.53 -16.59 16.90
N PHE A 65 2.97 -17.66 16.34
CA PHE A 65 2.81 -17.81 14.90
C PHE A 65 1.86 -16.76 14.30
N ALA A 66 0.72 -16.50 14.95
CA ALA A 66 -0.21 -15.46 14.52
C ALA A 66 0.43 -14.07 14.55
N ALA A 67 1.23 -13.76 15.57
CA ALA A 67 1.97 -12.50 15.65
C ALA A 67 3.01 -12.38 14.54
N ALA A 68 3.77 -13.44 14.25
CA ALA A 68 4.73 -13.46 13.14
C ALA A 68 4.05 -13.27 11.78
N PHE A 69 2.93 -13.96 11.54
CA PHE A 69 2.15 -13.80 10.31
C PHE A 69 1.57 -12.39 10.17
N PHE A 70 1.07 -11.82 11.27
CA PHE A 70 0.57 -10.46 11.30
C PHE A 70 1.67 -9.43 10.97
N LEU A 71 2.89 -9.63 11.48
CA LEU A 71 4.03 -8.80 11.13
C LEU A 71 4.32 -8.88 9.63
N ILE A 72 4.45 -10.09 9.08
CA ILE A 72 4.72 -10.29 7.65
C ILE A 72 3.64 -9.61 6.79
N TYR A 73 2.37 -9.76 7.16
CA TYR A 73 1.26 -9.07 6.48
C TYR A 73 1.41 -7.55 6.52
N ARG A 74 1.71 -6.97 7.68
CA ARG A 74 1.92 -5.52 7.81
C ARG A 74 3.13 -5.04 7.00
N TYR A 75 4.23 -5.78 7.00
CA TYR A 75 5.41 -5.46 6.18
C TYR A 75 5.11 -5.51 4.68
N SER A 76 4.36 -6.51 4.22
CA SER A 76 3.94 -6.59 2.81
C SER A 76 3.08 -5.38 2.40
N LEU A 77 2.19 -4.93 3.27
CA LEU A 77 1.34 -3.77 3.01
C LEU A 77 2.16 -2.47 2.93
N ILE A 78 3.13 -2.29 3.84
CA ILE A 78 4.06 -1.15 3.81
C ILE A 78 4.88 -1.16 2.53
N TYR A 79 5.41 -2.33 2.14
CA TYR A 79 6.22 -2.46 0.94
C TYR A 79 5.44 -2.09 -0.33
N ASN A 80 4.17 -2.51 -0.43
CA ASN A 80 3.32 -2.11 -1.55
C ASN A 80 3.09 -0.59 -1.58
N MET A 81 2.83 0.03 -0.43
CA MET A 81 2.71 1.49 -0.34
C MET A 81 4.00 2.21 -0.75
N GLU A 82 5.16 1.68 -0.35
CA GLU A 82 6.46 2.24 -0.75
C GLU A 82 6.69 2.15 -2.25
N LYS A 83 6.29 1.02 -2.86
CA LYS A 83 6.33 0.84 -4.31
C LYS A 83 5.46 1.87 -5.04
N ASP A 84 4.23 2.09 -4.57
CA ASP A 84 3.32 3.08 -5.14
C ASP A 84 3.90 4.50 -5.02
N ILE A 85 4.52 4.83 -3.88
CA ILE A 85 5.22 6.11 -3.68
C ILE A 85 6.36 6.28 -4.68
N ILE A 86 7.16 5.23 -4.90
CA ILE A 86 8.28 5.27 -5.86
C ILE A 86 7.76 5.47 -7.27
N GLU A 87 6.68 4.79 -7.64
CA GLU A 87 6.05 4.92 -8.96
C GLU A 87 5.52 6.34 -9.20
N VAL A 88 4.80 6.91 -8.22
CA VAL A 88 4.33 8.30 -8.30
C VAL A 88 5.50 9.28 -8.40
N LYS A 89 6.58 9.09 -7.62
CA LYS A 89 7.78 9.92 -7.74
C LYS A 89 8.40 9.85 -9.13
N LYS A 90 8.44 8.66 -9.73
CA LYS A 90 8.94 8.48 -11.10
C LYS A 90 8.06 9.21 -12.11
N GLN A 91 6.73 9.11 -11.98
CA GLN A 91 5.80 9.84 -12.83
C GLN A 91 5.98 11.36 -12.72
N ILE A 92 6.13 11.89 -11.50
CA ILE A 92 6.42 13.32 -11.27
C ILE A 92 7.73 13.72 -11.96
N SER A 93 8.78 12.92 -11.81
CA SER A 93 10.07 13.19 -12.47
C SER A 93 9.94 13.21 -13.98
N ASN A 94 9.18 12.28 -14.57
CA ASN A 94 8.95 12.23 -16.01
C ASN A 94 8.18 13.47 -16.49
N VAL A 95 7.10 13.84 -15.80
CA VAL A 95 6.30 15.03 -16.13
C VAL A 95 7.15 16.30 -16.02
N ASN A 96 8.00 16.42 -15.00
CA ASN A 96 8.90 17.57 -14.87
C ASN A 96 9.91 17.63 -16.03
N ALA A 97 10.48 16.50 -16.42
CA ALA A 97 11.40 16.44 -17.56
C ALA A 97 10.70 16.80 -18.88
N GLU A 98 9.48 16.32 -19.09
CA GLU A 98 8.66 16.71 -20.26
C GLU A 98 8.35 18.21 -20.26
N ASN A 99 7.99 18.77 -19.10
CA ASN A 99 7.72 20.20 -18.95
C ASN A 99 8.96 21.05 -19.23
N GLU A 100 10.13 20.63 -18.71
CA GLU A 100 11.40 21.29 -19.00
C GLU A 100 11.73 21.24 -20.50
N ASN A 101 11.53 20.09 -21.14
CA ASN A 101 11.74 19.94 -22.58
C ASN A 101 10.79 20.82 -23.40
N LEU A 102 9.52 20.92 -23.01
CA LEU A 102 8.56 21.84 -23.62
C LEU A 102 8.99 23.29 -23.46
N LYS A 103 9.45 23.68 -22.28
CA LYS A 103 9.97 25.03 -22.01
C LYS A 103 11.16 25.35 -22.90
N ILE A 104 12.10 24.42 -23.06
CA ILE A 104 13.23 24.56 -24.00
C ILE A 104 12.71 24.65 -25.45
N GLY A 105 11.70 23.86 -25.81
CA GLY A 105 11.04 23.93 -27.11
C GLY A 105 10.45 25.30 -27.40
N LEU A 106 9.73 25.90 -26.45
CA LEU A 106 9.18 27.25 -26.56
C LEU A 106 10.27 28.30 -26.73
N LEU A 107 11.37 28.20 -25.97
CA LEU A 107 12.52 29.11 -26.11
C LEU A 107 13.15 29.07 -27.51
N LYS A 108 13.07 27.95 -28.24
CA LYS A 108 13.54 27.90 -29.63
C LYS A 108 12.69 28.76 -30.56
N TYR A 109 11.38 28.86 -30.30
CA TYR A 109 10.46 29.68 -31.10
C TYR A 109 10.46 31.15 -30.69
N ASP A 110 10.86 31.46 -29.46
CA ASP A 110 11.13 32.83 -29.00
C ASP A 110 12.46 33.40 -29.54
N ASN A 111 13.21 32.61 -30.31
CA ASN A 111 14.40 33.08 -30.98
C ASN A 111 14.02 33.97 -32.17
N ILE A 112 14.13 35.29 -31.98
CA ILE A 112 13.90 36.32 -33.01
C ILE A 112 14.58 35.98 -34.34
N LYS A 113 15.77 35.35 -34.31
CA LYS A 113 16.51 34.98 -35.50
C LYS A 113 15.81 33.88 -36.33
N LEU A 114 15.12 32.95 -35.66
CA LEU A 114 14.33 31.91 -36.32
C LEU A 114 13.06 32.51 -36.94
N ILE A 115 12.44 33.47 -36.26
CA ILE A 115 11.28 34.23 -36.75
C ILE A 115 11.68 35.05 -37.98
N GLU A 116 12.82 35.74 -37.92
CA GLU A 116 13.39 36.53 -39.01
C GLU A 116 13.67 35.65 -40.23
N GLU A 117 14.38 34.52 -40.04
CA GLU A 117 14.70 33.59 -41.12
C GLU A 117 13.44 33.01 -41.79
N LYS A 118 12.42 32.66 -41.01
CA LYS A 118 11.16 32.14 -41.54
C LYS A 118 10.37 33.22 -42.27
N SER A 119 10.36 34.45 -41.75
CA SER A 119 9.69 35.59 -42.38
C SER A 119 10.35 35.95 -43.71
N GLU A 120 11.68 35.96 -43.77
CA GLU A 120 12.43 36.21 -44.99
C GLU A 120 12.22 35.11 -46.04
N LYS A 121 12.30 33.83 -45.64
CA LYS A 121 12.27 32.71 -46.59
C LYS A 121 10.87 32.28 -47.03
N GLU A 122 9.90 32.24 -46.11
CA GLU A 122 8.55 31.72 -46.42
C GLU A 122 7.57 32.84 -46.78
N LEU A 123 7.72 34.01 -46.16
CA LEU A 123 6.81 35.15 -46.36
C LEU A 123 7.38 36.23 -47.28
N ASN A 124 8.61 36.02 -47.80
CA ASN A 124 9.36 37.01 -48.57
C ASN A 124 9.42 38.40 -47.89
N MET A 125 9.41 38.41 -46.55
CA MET A 125 9.53 39.65 -45.78
C MET A 125 11.00 40.08 -45.80
N VAL A 126 11.34 41.03 -46.66
CA VAL A 126 12.69 41.56 -46.73
C VAL A 126 12.86 42.66 -45.67
N PRO A 127 13.88 42.61 -44.80
CA PRO A 127 14.17 43.70 -43.89
C PRO A 127 14.39 44.98 -44.70
N LYS A 128 13.74 46.08 -44.29
CA LYS A 128 13.83 47.35 -45.02
C LYS A 128 15.27 47.85 -44.99
N SER A 129 15.95 47.79 -46.13
CA SER A 129 17.22 48.47 -46.31
C SER A 129 17.01 49.98 -46.22
N SER A 130 17.91 50.70 -45.54
CA SER A 130 17.87 52.15 -45.38
C SER A 130 17.90 52.91 -46.72
N THR A 131 18.28 52.24 -47.81
CA THR A 131 18.24 52.76 -49.18
C THR A 131 16.87 52.65 -49.88
N ASN A 132 15.93 51.83 -49.36
CA ASN A 132 14.61 51.60 -49.96
C ASN A 132 13.45 52.18 -49.13
N VAL A 133 13.70 53.28 -48.42
CA VAL A 133 12.67 53.98 -47.63
C VAL A 133 12.08 55.10 -48.49
N GLN A 134 10.81 54.95 -48.89
CA GLN A 134 10.03 56.03 -49.50
C GLN A 134 9.18 56.71 -48.44
N TYR A 135 9.35 58.02 -48.30
CA TYR A 135 8.51 58.86 -47.46
C TYR A 135 7.33 59.34 -48.30
N ILE A 136 6.12 58.87 -47.96
CA ILE A 136 4.88 59.30 -48.60
C ILE A 136 4.25 60.37 -47.72
N ASP A 137 4.01 61.53 -48.29
CA ASP A 137 3.25 62.60 -47.66
C ASP A 137 1.75 62.26 -47.71
N LEU A 138 1.21 61.83 -46.57
CA LEU A 138 -0.18 61.42 -46.43
C LEU A 138 -1.17 62.60 -46.46
N TYR A 139 -0.69 63.85 -46.44
CA TYR A 139 -1.56 65.03 -46.58
C TYR A 139 -1.96 65.30 -48.04
N LYS A 140 -1.32 64.64 -49.01
CA LYS A 140 -1.73 64.65 -50.42
C LYS A 140 -2.62 63.44 -50.73
N ASN A 141 -3.58 63.64 -51.64
CA ASN A 141 -4.41 62.55 -52.13
C ASN A 141 -3.55 61.65 -53.06
N ASN A 142 -2.97 60.58 -52.50
CA ASN A 142 -2.01 59.70 -53.18
C ASN A 142 -2.69 58.58 -53.99
N PHE A 143 -4.02 58.60 -54.10
CA PHE A 143 -4.78 57.62 -54.86
C PHE A 143 -5.12 58.19 -56.24
N LYS A 144 -5.05 57.33 -57.26
CA LYS A 144 -5.48 57.67 -58.62
C LYS A 144 -7.01 57.74 -58.61
N ASP A 145 -7.59 58.85 -59.04
CA ASP A 145 -9.04 58.93 -59.23
C ASP A 145 -9.47 57.85 -60.21
N ILE A 146 -10.23 56.87 -59.70
CA ILE A 146 -10.86 55.85 -60.51
C ILE A 146 -11.98 56.57 -61.25
N SER A 147 -11.71 57.01 -62.48
CA SER A 147 -12.78 57.30 -63.42
C SER A 147 -13.52 55.99 -63.64
N VAL A 148 -14.71 55.88 -63.04
CA VAL A 148 -15.66 54.81 -63.32
C VAL A 148 -16.06 54.97 -64.78
N SER A 149 -15.30 54.37 -65.69
CA SER A 149 -15.81 54.06 -67.01
C SER A 149 -16.93 53.05 -66.81
N GLU A 150 -18.17 53.47 -67.00
CA GLU A 150 -19.33 52.59 -66.98
C GLU A 150 -19.06 51.37 -67.88
N GLU A 151 -18.81 50.22 -67.26
CA GLU A 151 -18.86 48.94 -67.96
C GLU A 151 -20.30 48.74 -68.44
N LYS A 152 -20.53 48.93 -69.75
CA LYS A 152 -21.74 48.52 -70.44
C LYS A 152 -21.94 47.03 -70.23
N THR A 153 -22.73 46.70 -69.22
CA THR A 153 -23.11 45.33 -68.87
C THR A 153 -23.98 44.77 -69.99
N LYS A 154 -23.60 43.57 -70.46
CA LYS A 154 -24.18 42.85 -71.61
C LYS A 154 -25.66 42.45 -71.35
N ASN A 155 -26.59 43.38 -71.56
CA ASN A 155 -28.04 43.16 -71.41
C ASN A 155 -28.74 42.52 -72.62
N ASN A 156 -28.01 42.05 -73.64
CA ASN A 156 -28.62 41.52 -74.87
C ASN A 156 -29.12 40.07 -74.77
N ILE A 157 -28.59 39.26 -73.85
CA ILE A 157 -28.94 37.82 -73.77
C ILE A 157 -30.20 37.62 -72.90
N LEU A 158 -30.31 38.33 -71.78
CA LEU A 158 -31.49 38.27 -70.89
C LEU A 158 -32.75 38.84 -71.55
N LYS A 159 -32.62 39.88 -72.39
CA LYS A 159 -33.77 40.41 -73.17
C LYS A 159 -34.34 39.38 -74.13
N LYS A 160 -33.49 38.63 -74.86
CA LYS A 160 -33.93 37.59 -75.80
C LYS A 160 -34.64 36.41 -75.13
N ILE A 161 -34.20 36.02 -73.93
CA ILE A 161 -34.84 34.93 -73.18
C ILE A 161 -36.23 35.35 -72.68
N LYS A 162 -36.38 36.61 -72.27
CA LYS A 162 -37.68 37.14 -71.80
C LYS A 162 -38.75 37.16 -72.90
N GLU A 163 -38.40 37.53 -74.13
CA GLU A 163 -39.33 37.51 -75.28
C GLU A 163 -39.78 36.10 -75.69
N ILE A 164 -39.04 35.05 -75.33
CA ILE A 164 -39.42 33.67 -75.66
C ILE A 164 -40.29 33.05 -74.56
N LEU A 165 -40.14 33.50 -73.31
CA LEU A 165 -40.82 32.92 -72.14
C LEU A 165 -42.08 33.68 -71.71
N PHE A 166 -42.27 34.93 -72.14
CA PHE A 166 -43.43 35.78 -71.80
C PHE A 166 -44.08 36.37 -73.04
#